data_AF-A0A7W7DY02-F1
#
_entry.id   AF-A0A7W7DY02-F1
#
_cell.length_a   1.000
_cell.length_b   1.000
_cell.length_c   1.000
_cell.angle_alpha   90.00
_cell.angle_beta   90.00
_cell.angle_gamma   90.00
#
_symmetry.space_group_name_H-M   'P 1'
#
loop_
_entity.id
_entity.type
_entity.pdbx_description
1 polymer ?
#
loop_
_entity_poly.entity_id
_entity_poly.type
_entity_poly.pdbx_seq_one_letter_code
_entity_poly.pdbx_strand_id
1 'polypeptide(L)'
;MLLNGFCEVGEDGISCAMSSTGSLTAAGDHFAAIFEKRSGPSWHAVHGLSSDGYQQKFNELVGQGYRPVEVSGYAAGDADHFAAIFEQRDGVPFAAFHGLTADQYQQKFNELVMQGYRLVAVRGYATA
;
A
#
# COMPACT_ATOMS: atom_id res chain seq x y z
N MET A 1 -14.70 -8.69 10.31
CA MET A 1 -14.20 -9.82 9.50
C MET A 1 -13.25 -9.18 8.49
N LEU A 2 -11.97 -9.12 8.83
CA LEU A 2 -10.96 -8.44 8.01
C LEU A 2 -10.59 -9.40 6.88
N LEU A 3 -11.10 -9.09 5.69
CA LEU A 3 -10.98 -9.92 4.50
C LEU A 3 -9.56 -9.76 3.96
N ASN A 4 -8.76 -10.82 3.97
CA ASN A 4 -7.61 -10.93 3.07
C ASN A 4 -8.15 -10.86 1.64
N GLY A 5 -8.22 -9.66 1.07
CA GLY A 5 -9.00 -9.42 -0.12
C GLY A 5 -8.78 -8.01 -0.63
N PHE A 6 -8.60 -7.95 -1.94
CA PHE A 6 -8.64 -6.73 -2.70
C PHE A 6 -10.09 -6.23 -2.69
N CYS A 7 -10.31 -5.06 -2.09
CA CYS A 7 -11.61 -4.41 -2.15
C CYS A 7 -11.55 -3.29 -3.19
N GLU A 8 -12.40 -3.39 -4.20
CA GLU A 8 -12.69 -2.34 -5.16
C GLU A 8 -13.99 -1.66 -4.74
N VAL A 9 -14.02 -0.34 -4.79
CA VAL A 9 -15.26 0.42 -4.65
C VAL A 9 -15.47 1.22 -5.93
N GLY A 10 -16.46 0.80 -6.72
CA GLY A 10 -16.93 1.50 -7.91
C GLY A 10 -18.29 2.17 -7.67
N GLU A 11 -18.84 2.81 -8.70
CA GLU A 11 -20.16 3.46 -8.63
C GLU A 11 -21.30 2.48 -8.26
N ASP A 12 -21.12 1.18 -8.55
CA ASP A 12 -22.11 0.13 -8.34
C ASP A 12 -22.03 -0.59 -6.97
N GLY A 13 -21.11 -0.17 -6.09
CA GLY A 13 -20.97 -0.72 -4.74
C GLY A 13 -19.59 -1.31 -4.41
N ILE A 14 -19.50 -1.95 -3.24
CA ILE A 14 -18.26 -2.57 -2.73
C ILE A 14 -18.17 -4.01 -3.26
N SER A 15 -17.12 -4.29 -4.03
CA SER A 15 -16.75 -5.66 -4.43
C SER A 15 -15.43 -6.02 -3.75
N CYS A 16 -15.43 -7.05 -2.90
CA CYS A 16 -14.20 -7.59 -2.32
C CYS A 16 -13.96 -8.98 -2.89
N ALA A 17 -12.88 -9.13 -3.67
CA ALA A 17 -12.47 -10.43 -4.19
C ALA A 17 -11.51 -11.10 -3.19
N MET A 18 -11.85 -12.33 -2.76
CA MET A 18 -10.96 -13.17 -1.96
C MET A 18 -10.03 -13.94 -2.91
N SER A 19 -8.72 -13.71 -2.85
CA SER A 19 -7.75 -14.62 -3.46
C SER A 19 -7.42 -15.70 -2.44
N SER A 20 -7.86 -16.93 -2.70
CA SER A 20 -7.82 -18.06 -1.76
C SER A 20 -6.42 -18.69 -1.56
N THR A 21 -5.33 -17.96 -1.80
CA THR A 21 -3.96 -18.49 -1.67
C THR A 21 -3.10 -17.80 -0.60
N GLY A 22 -3.65 -16.87 0.19
CA GLY A 22 -2.93 -16.23 1.30
C GLY A 22 -3.36 -16.76 2.66
N SER A 23 -2.39 -17.25 3.45
CA SER A 23 -2.56 -17.67 4.85
C SER A 23 -3.42 -16.66 5.60
N LEU A 24 -4.35 -17.18 6.42
CA LEU A 24 -5.09 -16.41 7.40
C LEU A 24 -4.07 -15.55 8.18
N THR A 25 -4.34 -14.25 8.32
CA THR A 25 -3.64 -13.39 9.29
C THR A 25 -3.47 -14.20 10.57
N ALA A 26 -2.24 -14.27 11.10
CA ALA A 26 -2.04 -14.86 12.41
C ALA A 26 -3.00 -14.17 13.38
N ALA A 27 -3.68 -14.95 14.23
CA ALA A 27 -4.59 -14.43 15.24
C ALA A 27 -3.82 -13.45 16.16
N GLY A 28 -3.80 -12.15 15.83
CA GLY A 28 -2.94 -11.18 16.50
C GLY A 28 -2.75 -9.83 15.78
N ASP A 29 -3.00 -9.74 14.47
CA ASP A 29 -2.82 -8.47 13.75
C ASP A 29 -3.93 -7.47 14.11
N HIS A 30 -3.55 -6.24 14.48
CA HIS A 30 -4.47 -5.15 14.80
C HIS A 30 -4.37 -4.04 13.75
N PHE A 31 -5.52 -3.56 13.28
CA PHE A 31 -5.61 -2.51 12.28
C PHE A 31 -6.41 -1.33 12.82
N ALA A 32 -5.95 -0.11 12.51
CA ALA A 32 -6.69 1.12 12.72
C ALA A 32 -7.01 1.75 11.36
N ALA A 33 -8.25 2.22 11.18
CA ALA A 33 -8.72 2.77 9.91
C ALA A 33 -9.61 4.00 10.14
N ILE A 34 -9.52 4.95 9.21
CA ILE A 34 -10.37 6.15 9.15
C ILE A 34 -11.10 6.11 7.82
N PHE A 35 -12.41 6.35 7.84
CA PHE A 35 -13.26 6.36 6.65
C PHE A 35 -13.91 7.74 6.48
N GLU A 36 -13.96 8.22 5.24
CA GLU A 36 -14.67 9.44 4.87
C GLU A 36 -15.91 9.10 4.02
N LYS A 37 -17.06 9.73 4.31
CA LYS A 37 -18.28 9.59 3.48
C LYS A 37 -18.33 10.72 2.44
N ARG A 38 -17.68 10.50 1.31
CA ARG A 38 -17.64 11.44 0.18
C ARG A 38 -17.53 10.69 -1.14
N SER A 39 -17.92 11.34 -2.24
CA SER A 39 -17.50 10.90 -3.56
C SER A 39 -16.00 11.20 -3.77
N GLY A 40 -15.37 10.44 -4.66
CA GLY A 40 -13.94 10.50 -4.91
C GLY A 40 -13.53 9.61 -6.09
N PRO A 41 -12.23 9.53 -6.38
CA PRO A 41 -11.71 8.62 -7.39
C PRO A 41 -12.01 7.16 -7.01
N SER A 42 -12.04 6.28 -8.02
CA SER A 42 -11.98 4.83 -7.80
C SER A 42 -10.76 4.50 -6.95
N TRP A 43 -10.90 3.57 -6.02
CA TRP A 43 -9.82 3.23 -5.08
C TRP A 43 -9.76 1.74 -4.77
N HIS A 44 -8.57 1.30 -4.36
CA HIS A 44 -8.30 -0.04 -3.86
C HIS A 44 -7.61 0.01 -2.51
N ALA A 45 -7.97 -0.90 -1.60
CA ALA A 45 -7.16 -1.19 -0.43
C ALA A 45 -6.72 -2.64 -0.41
N VAL A 46 -5.49 -2.86 0.07
CA VAL A 46 -4.88 -4.17 0.28
C VAL A 46 -4.20 -4.20 1.65
N HIS A 47 -4.13 -5.38 2.25
CA HIS A 47 -3.38 -5.63 3.48
C HIS A 47 -2.88 -7.08 3.53
N GLY A 48 -1.94 -7.37 4.43
CA GLY A 48 -1.39 -8.73 4.60
C GLY A 48 -0.46 -9.17 3.47
N LEU A 49 -0.05 -8.27 2.57
CA LEU A 49 0.83 -8.65 1.45
C LEU A 49 2.27 -8.78 1.92
N SER A 50 2.98 -9.83 1.50
CA SER A 50 4.43 -9.88 1.64
C SER A 50 5.10 -8.76 0.83
N SER A 51 6.39 -8.52 1.05
CA SER A 51 7.18 -7.58 0.24
C SER A 51 6.98 -7.79 -1.27
N ASP A 52 7.15 -9.03 -1.75
CA ASP A 52 6.97 -9.35 -3.17
C ASP A 52 5.52 -9.21 -3.63
N GLY A 53 4.56 -9.63 -2.80
CA GLY A 53 3.13 -9.50 -3.09
C GLY A 53 2.70 -8.04 -3.23
N TYR A 54 3.22 -7.17 -2.37
CA TYR A 54 3.00 -5.74 -2.46
C TYR A 54 3.62 -5.15 -3.74
N GLN A 55 4.85 -5.52 -4.07
CA GLN A 55 5.52 -5.00 -5.28
C GLN A 55 4.78 -5.43 -6.56
N GLN A 56 4.25 -6.65 -6.61
CA GLN A 56 3.41 -7.11 -7.72
C GLN A 56 2.11 -6.30 -7.84
N LYS A 57 1.38 -6.14 -6.73
CA LYS A 57 0.13 -5.37 -6.72
C LYS A 57 0.35 -3.89 -7.03
N PHE A 58 1.45 -3.31 -6.55
CA PHE A 58 1.85 -1.95 -6.90
C PHE A 58 2.03 -1.81 -8.41
N ASN A 59 2.80 -2.70 -9.05
CA ASN A 59 3.05 -2.64 -10.50
C ASN A 59 1.75 -2.80 -11.31
N GLU A 60 0.89 -3.72 -10.89
CA GLU A 60 -0.43 -3.95 -11.49
C GLU A 60 -1.29 -2.68 -11.46
N LEU A 61 -1.47 -2.09 -10.28
CA LEU A 61 -2.34 -0.93 -10.08
C LEU A 61 -1.77 0.34 -10.74
N VAL A 62 -0.46 0.55 -10.66
CA VAL A 62 0.21 1.66 -11.36
C VAL A 62 0.05 1.53 -12.87
N GLY A 63 0.12 0.31 -13.43
CA GLY A 63 -0.17 0.05 -14.84
C GLY A 63 -1.62 0.37 -15.25
N GLN A 64 -2.55 0.38 -14.30
CA GLN A 64 -3.97 0.73 -14.50
C GLN A 64 -4.28 2.22 -14.20
N GLY A 65 -3.25 3.04 -13.93
CA GLY A 65 -3.41 4.47 -13.64
C GLY A 65 -3.71 4.80 -12.17
N TYR A 66 -3.60 3.82 -11.27
CA TYR A 66 -3.69 4.05 -9.84
C TYR A 66 -2.37 4.51 -9.25
N ARG A 67 -2.42 5.22 -8.12
CA ARG A 67 -1.25 5.67 -7.37
C ARG A 67 -1.44 5.35 -5.90
N PRO A 68 -0.42 4.88 -5.18
CA PRO A 68 -0.54 4.73 -3.74
C PRO A 68 -0.73 6.11 -3.10
N VAL A 69 -1.67 6.19 -2.16
CA VAL A 69 -1.89 7.37 -1.31
C VAL A 69 -1.52 7.10 0.14
N GLU A 70 -1.46 5.82 0.51
CA GLU A 70 -1.06 5.32 1.81
C GLU A 70 -0.30 4.01 1.63
N VAL A 71 0.80 3.85 2.34
CA VAL A 71 1.55 2.59 2.43
C VAL A 71 2.03 2.42 3.87
N SER A 72 1.79 1.24 4.45
CA SER A 72 2.22 0.89 5.79
C SER A 72 2.85 -0.50 5.78
N GLY A 73 4.09 -0.60 6.26
CA GLY A 73 4.70 -1.87 6.62
C GLY A 73 4.38 -2.22 8.08
N TYR A 74 4.35 -3.50 8.41
CA TYR A 74 4.23 -4.02 9.76
C TYR A 74 4.76 -5.45 9.84
N ALA A 75 5.33 -5.82 10.98
CA ALA A 75 5.67 -7.21 11.26
C ALA A 75 4.39 -8.01 11.60
N ALA A 76 4.24 -9.19 11.00
CA ALA A 76 3.26 -10.18 11.42
C ALA A 76 3.93 -11.56 11.50
N GLY A 77 4.08 -12.08 12.71
CA GLY A 77 4.94 -13.24 12.97
C GLY A 77 6.40 -12.94 12.61
N ASP A 78 7.03 -13.85 11.87
CA ASP A 78 8.44 -13.77 11.44
C ASP A 78 8.60 -13.14 10.05
N ALA A 79 7.59 -12.40 9.58
CA ALA A 79 7.59 -11.80 8.24
C ALA A 79 7.08 -10.35 8.23
N ASP A 80 7.63 -9.57 7.30
CA ASP A 80 7.15 -8.23 6.98
C ASP A 80 5.94 -8.30 6.05
N HIS A 81 4.89 -7.59 6.44
CA HIS A 81 3.67 -7.42 5.66
C HIS A 81 3.40 -5.94 5.36
N PHE A 82 2.63 -5.72 4.28
CA PHE A 82 2.28 -4.39 3.80
C PHE A 82 0.78 -4.26 3.62
N ALA A 83 0.29 -3.08 4.00
CA ALA A 83 -1.03 -2.58 3.67
C ALA A 83 -0.90 -1.27 2.89
N ALA A 84 -1.80 -1.04 1.96
CA ALA A 84 -1.78 0.16 1.12
C ALA A 84 -3.16 0.53 0.60
N ILE A 85 -3.33 1.82 0.34
CA ILE A 85 -4.51 2.39 -0.34
C ILE A 85 -4.02 3.02 -1.64
N PHE A 86 -4.71 2.73 -2.73
CA PHE A 86 -4.45 3.25 -4.05
C PHE A 86 -5.67 4.01 -4.56
N GLU A 87 -5.46 5.15 -5.22
CA GLU A 87 -6.51 5.93 -5.87
C GLU A 87 -6.19 6.09 -7.35
N GLN A 88 -7.20 5.97 -8.21
CA GLN A 88 -7.06 6.26 -9.63
C GLN A 88 -7.05 7.77 -9.83
N ARG A 89 -5.88 8.32 -10.13
CA ARG A 89 -5.74 9.76 -10.34
C ARG A 89 -4.57 10.12 -11.23
N ASP A 90 -4.80 11.12 -12.05
CA ASP A 90 -3.73 11.81 -12.77
C ASP A 90 -2.83 12.59 -11.83
N GLY A 91 -1.67 13.00 -12.33
CA GLY A 91 -0.78 13.87 -11.58
C GLY A 91 0.64 13.91 -12.12
N VAL A 92 1.45 14.75 -11.48
CA VAL A 92 2.90 14.86 -11.72
C VAL A 92 3.61 13.51 -11.52
N PRO A 93 4.81 13.29 -12.07
CA PRO A 93 5.59 12.08 -11.81
C PRO A 93 5.70 11.79 -10.30
N PHE A 94 5.60 10.52 -9.92
CA PHE A 94 5.74 10.07 -8.53
C PHE A 94 6.75 8.93 -8.43
N ALA A 95 7.31 8.75 -7.24
CA ALA A 95 8.16 7.61 -6.90
C ALA A 95 7.74 7.11 -5.51
N ALA A 96 7.67 5.79 -5.34
CA ALA A 96 7.30 5.14 -4.10
C ALA A 96 8.14 3.88 -3.91
N PHE A 97 8.54 3.62 -2.67
CA PHE A 97 9.45 2.52 -2.31
C PHE A 97 8.98 1.90 -0.99
N HIS A 98 9.30 0.63 -0.78
CA HIS A 98 9.06 -0.11 0.46
C HIS A 98 10.27 -0.99 0.78
N GLY A 99 10.38 -1.48 2.01
CA GLY A 99 11.48 -2.40 2.39
C GLY A 99 12.87 -1.76 2.40
N LEU A 100 12.98 -0.43 2.43
CA LEU A 100 14.27 0.25 2.46
C LEU A 100 14.87 0.23 3.87
N THR A 101 16.17 -0.05 3.97
CA THR A 101 16.94 0.26 5.19
C THR A 101 17.05 1.77 5.37
N ALA A 102 17.44 2.22 6.57
CA ALA A 102 17.66 3.66 6.83
C ALA A 102 18.65 4.31 5.85
N ASP A 103 19.75 3.62 5.53
CA ASP A 103 20.76 4.11 4.58
C ASP A 103 20.22 4.17 3.15
N GLN A 104 19.49 3.15 2.71
CA GLN A 104 18.85 3.13 1.39
C GLN A 104 17.78 4.22 1.26
N TYR A 105 16.99 4.42 2.32
CA TYR A 105 16.03 5.52 2.40
C TYR A 105 16.74 6.87 2.25
N GLN A 106 17.82 7.10 3.01
CA GLN A 106 18.55 8.37 2.95
C GLN A 106 19.16 8.62 1.57
N GLN A 107 19.69 7.59 0.91
CA GLN A 107 20.20 7.67 -0.46
C GLN A 107 19.08 8.06 -1.43
N LYS A 108 17.93 7.37 -1.37
CA LYS A 108 16.77 7.65 -2.24
C LYS A 108 16.19 9.03 -2.00
N PHE A 109 16.12 9.46 -0.75
CA PHE A 109 15.68 10.81 -0.39
C PHE A 109 16.56 11.86 -1.05
N ASN A 110 17.88 11.77 -0.89
CA ASN A 110 18.83 12.73 -1.48
C ASN A 110 18.74 12.74 -3.01
N GLU A 111 18.69 11.56 -3.64
CA GLU A 111 18.55 11.40 -5.08
C GLU A 111 17.28 12.11 -5.61
N LEU A 112 16.12 11.84 -5.01
CA LEU A 112 14.84 12.34 -5.47
C LEU A 112 14.69 13.84 -5.24
N VAL A 113 15.21 14.36 -4.12
CA VAL A 113 15.25 15.80 -3.88
C VAL A 113 16.10 16.52 -4.93
N MET A 114 17.26 15.98 -5.31
CA MET A 114 18.08 16.54 -6.40
C MET A 114 17.38 16.50 -7.76
N GLN A 115 16.50 15.53 -7.99
CA GLN A 115 15.67 15.44 -9.20
C GLN A 115 14.41 16.32 -9.15
N GLY A 116 14.19 17.09 -8.07
CA GLY A 116 13.06 18.00 -7.92
C GLY A 116 11.78 17.36 -7.37
N TYR A 117 11.83 16.10 -6.92
CA TYR A 117 10.72 15.48 -6.19
C TYR A 117 10.64 16.04 -4.76
N ARG A 118 9.42 16.06 -4.20
CA ARG A 118 9.17 16.40 -2.80
C ARG A 118 8.60 15.20 -2.06
N LEU A 119 9.13 14.90 -0.87
CA LEU A 119 8.56 13.88 0.01
C LEU A 119 7.14 14.29 0.44
N VAL A 120 6.19 13.36 0.32
CA VAL A 120 4.77 13.58 0.70
C VAL A 120 4.29 12.66 1.83
N ALA A 121 4.93 11.51 2.00
CA ALA A 121 4.65 10.56 3.06
C ALA A 121 5.92 9.75 3.38
N VAL A 122 6.11 9.43 4.65
CA VAL A 122 7.14 8.50 5.14
C VAL A 122 6.59 7.77 6.36
N ARG A 123 6.78 6.46 6.42
CA ARG A 123 6.44 5.65 7.60
C ARG A 123 7.59 4.70 7.90
N GLY A 124 8.05 4.75 9.15
CA GLY A 124 8.89 3.71 9.70
C GLY A 124 8.03 2.57 10.22
N TYR A 125 8.54 1.35 10.12
CA TYR A 125 7.96 0.17 10.73
C TYR A 125 9.08 -0.74 11.24
N ALA A 126 8.82 -1.48 12.30
CA ALA A 126 9.72 -2.52 12.75
C ALA A 126 9.58 -3.72 11.81
N THR A 127 10.72 -4.26 11.36
CA THR A 127 10.75 -5.52 10.63
C THR A 127 10.68 -6.68 11.62
N ALA A 128 10.17 -7.82 11.17
CA ALA A 128 10.15 -9.06 11.96
C ALA A 128 11.57 -9.61 12.22
#